data_AF-A0ABD6CUZ0-F1
#
_entry.id   AF-A0ABD6CUZ0-F1
#
_cell.length_a   1.000
_cell.length_b   1.000
_cell.length_c   1.000
_cell.angle_alpha   90.00
_cell.angle_beta   90.00
_cell.angle_gamma   90.00
#
_symmetry.space_group_name_H-M   'P 1'
#
loop_
_entity.id
_entity.type
_entity.pdbx_description
1 polymer ?
#
loop_
_entity_poly.entity_id
_entity_poly.type
_entity_poly.pdbx_seq_one_letter_code
_entity_poly.pdbx_strand_id
1 'polypeptide(L)'
;MECGRCGSPLDRPGDYCLVCHTGNCDAVVLDVATDRATLTMLDDESVLGETTITTRPEEEGRSRVVERRNFAGLIADEIQRKRPETVFAAGDREIIRAVRAETHYEFYRVAGEDPVATVLERRGERALEVVETAPKEKLGGRHTTLIGGRTGRRAISTVAEHPHVKKIVPGPIDAGGTGSQSGLRAKVTRADGNGNVRLLLRDGSSVQENRIVTTAMDRETGERVRDDLNEELDAADLQ
;
A
#
# COMPACT_ATOMS: atom_id res chain seq x y z
N MET A 1 -10.14 27.14 -13.26
CA MET A 1 -9.14 27.31 -12.17
C MET A 1 -7.88 27.85 -12.80
N GLU A 2 -6.98 28.43 -12.00
CA GLU A 2 -5.76 29.05 -12.48
C GLU A 2 -4.58 28.55 -11.65
N CYS A 3 -3.39 28.53 -12.26
CA CYS A 3 -2.18 28.20 -11.54
C CYS A 3 -1.91 29.27 -10.46
N GLY A 4 -1.72 28.83 -9.21
CA GLY A 4 -1.48 29.72 -8.07
C GLY A 4 -0.24 30.60 -8.19
N ARG A 5 0.69 30.26 -9.10
CA ARG A 5 1.93 31.02 -9.32
C ARG A 5 1.88 31.97 -10.52
N CYS A 6 1.34 31.55 -11.66
CA CYS A 6 1.42 32.32 -12.91
C CYS A 6 0.05 32.71 -13.51
N GLY A 7 -1.06 32.31 -12.88
CA GLY A 7 -2.41 32.63 -13.35
C GLY A 7 -2.83 31.94 -14.66
N SER A 8 -1.99 31.07 -15.24
CA SER A 8 -2.38 30.32 -16.44
C SER A 8 -3.58 29.41 -16.14
N PRO A 9 -4.52 29.27 -17.08
CA PRO A 9 -5.70 28.43 -16.86
C PRO A 9 -5.31 26.96 -16.67
N LEU A 10 -5.99 26.31 -15.73
CA LEU A 10 -5.90 24.87 -15.49
C LEU A 10 -7.20 24.20 -15.92
N ASP A 11 -7.07 23.10 -16.65
CA ASP A 11 -8.20 22.33 -17.17
C ASP A 11 -8.95 21.56 -16.07
N ARG A 12 -8.23 20.99 -15.10
CA ARG A 12 -8.79 20.21 -13.98
C ARG A 12 -8.20 20.66 -12.64
N PRO A 13 -8.87 20.36 -11.50
CA PRO A 13 -8.37 20.78 -10.20
C PRO A 13 -7.02 20.14 -9.91
N GLY A 14 -6.11 20.90 -9.30
CA GLY A 14 -4.77 20.44 -8.93
C GLY A 14 -3.83 20.13 -10.10
N ASP A 15 -4.20 20.48 -11.35
CA ASP A 15 -3.34 20.20 -12.51
C ASP A 15 -1.96 20.85 -12.36
N TYR A 16 -0.93 20.10 -12.72
CA TYR A 16 0.42 20.63 -12.82
C TYR A 16 0.48 21.68 -13.94
N CYS A 17 1.00 22.87 -13.63
CA CYS A 17 1.07 23.94 -14.61
C CYS A 17 2.19 23.68 -15.62
N LEU A 18 1.84 23.44 -16.88
CA LEU A 18 2.80 23.23 -17.97
C LEU A 18 3.47 24.53 -18.46
N VAL A 19 2.97 25.70 -18.06
CA VAL A 19 3.54 27.00 -18.44
C VAL A 19 4.70 27.38 -17.53
N CYS A 20 4.51 27.30 -16.21
CA CYS A 20 5.51 27.69 -15.22
C CYS A 20 6.07 26.53 -14.39
N HIS A 21 5.74 25.28 -14.76
CA HIS A 21 6.26 24.06 -14.14
C HIS A 21 6.02 23.98 -12.63
N THR A 22 4.87 24.50 -12.16
CA THR A 22 4.51 24.54 -10.75
C THR A 22 3.42 23.52 -10.45
N GLY A 23 3.62 22.72 -9.39
CA GLY A 23 2.57 21.87 -8.83
C GLY A 23 1.53 22.74 -8.13
N ASN A 24 0.26 22.45 -8.36
CA ASN A 24 -0.86 23.13 -7.72
C ASN A 24 -1.62 22.18 -6.79
N CYS A 25 -0.99 21.09 -6.37
CA CYS A 25 -1.55 20.04 -5.51
C CYS A 25 -0.37 19.28 -4.91
N ASP A 26 -0.35 19.10 -3.60
CA ASP A 26 0.71 18.41 -2.87
C ASP A 26 0.31 16.96 -2.54
N ALA A 27 -0.98 16.67 -2.34
CA ALA A 27 -1.46 15.30 -2.19
C ALA A 27 -2.79 15.02 -2.89
N VAL A 28 -2.98 13.74 -3.22
CA VAL A 28 -4.23 13.20 -3.74
C VAL A 28 -4.78 12.15 -2.79
N VAL A 29 -6.05 12.27 -2.41
CA VAL A 29 -6.78 11.21 -1.72
C VAL A 29 -7.57 10.41 -2.76
N LEU A 30 -7.26 9.13 -2.87
CA LEU A 30 -7.86 8.17 -3.79
C LEU A 30 -8.79 7.24 -3.00
N ASP A 31 -10.09 7.37 -3.20
CA ASP A 31 -11.09 6.44 -2.68
C ASP A 31 -11.59 5.51 -3.81
N VAL A 32 -11.38 4.20 -3.66
CA VAL A 32 -11.61 3.21 -4.71
C VAL A 32 -12.70 2.22 -4.34
N ALA A 33 -13.76 2.22 -5.14
CA ALA A 33 -14.74 1.15 -5.21
C ALA A 33 -14.52 0.30 -6.48
N THR A 34 -15.26 -0.80 -6.58
CA THR A 34 -15.12 -1.76 -7.68
C THR A 34 -15.44 -1.16 -9.06
N ASP A 35 -16.35 -0.18 -9.13
CA ASP A 35 -16.82 0.46 -10.37
C ASP A 35 -16.49 1.96 -10.47
N ARG A 36 -15.89 2.54 -9.44
CA ARG A 36 -15.68 3.98 -9.31
C ARG A 36 -14.48 4.30 -8.44
N ALA A 37 -13.69 5.28 -8.85
CA ALA A 37 -12.62 5.87 -8.06
C ALA A 37 -12.81 7.37 -8.00
N THR A 38 -12.72 7.95 -6.80
CA THR A 38 -12.77 9.39 -6.58
C THR A 38 -11.38 9.86 -6.14
N LEU A 39 -10.85 10.83 -6.86
CA LEU A 39 -9.59 11.50 -6.55
C LEU A 39 -9.94 12.89 -6.02
N THR A 40 -9.55 13.16 -4.77
CA THR A 40 -9.67 14.48 -4.15
C THR A 40 -8.29 15.13 -4.11
N MET A 41 -8.14 16.26 -4.78
CA MET A 41 -6.89 16.99 -4.86
C MET A 41 -6.79 17.95 -3.68
N LEU A 42 -5.69 17.86 -2.95
CA LEU A 42 -5.39 18.70 -1.80
C LEU A 42 -4.19 19.61 -2.08
N ASP A 43 -4.21 20.79 -1.48
CA ASP A 43 -3.06 21.67 -1.32
C ASP A 43 -3.03 22.10 0.15
N ASP A 44 -2.08 21.53 0.90
CA ASP A 44 -2.02 21.64 2.35
C ASP A 44 -3.37 21.21 2.99
N GLU A 45 -4.01 22.03 3.83
CA GLU A 45 -5.31 21.66 4.43
C GLU A 45 -6.52 21.93 3.50
N SER A 46 -6.28 22.41 2.27
CA SER A 46 -7.35 22.86 1.37
C SER A 46 -7.72 21.81 0.33
N VAL A 47 -9.02 21.52 0.21
CA VAL A 47 -9.56 20.73 -0.89
C VAL A 47 -9.71 21.61 -2.13
N LEU A 48 -9.00 21.28 -3.21
CA LEU A 48 -9.04 22.01 -4.47
C LEU A 48 -10.16 21.56 -5.41
N GLY A 49 -10.62 20.33 -5.24
CA GLY A 49 -11.69 19.73 -6.01
C GLY A 49 -11.55 18.23 -6.14
N GLU A 50 -12.47 17.63 -6.88
CA GLU A 50 -12.56 16.19 -7.03
C GLU A 50 -12.62 15.79 -8.51
N THR A 51 -12.20 14.57 -8.80
CA THR A 51 -12.35 13.95 -10.11
C THR A 51 -12.75 12.50 -9.93
N THR A 52 -13.85 12.11 -10.56
CA THR A 52 -14.38 10.75 -10.50
C THR A 52 -14.10 10.03 -11.81
N ILE A 53 -13.53 8.84 -11.70
CA ILE A 53 -13.30 7.90 -12.80
C ILE A 53 -14.21 6.69 -12.56
N THR A 54 -14.86 6.22 -13.61
CA THR A 54 -15.77 5.06 -13.53
C THR A 54 -15.33 3.98 -14.51
N THR A 55 -15.63 2.74 -14.15
CA THR A 55 -15.44 1.55 -14.99
C THR A 55 -16.72 0.72 -14.96
N ARG A 56 -16.80 -0.29 -15.82
CA ARG A 56 -17.85 -1.32 -15.77
C ARG A 56 -17.18 -2.62 -15.31
N PRO A 57 -17.43 -3.07 -14.08
CA PRO A 57 -16.82 -4.28 -13.57
C PRO A 57 -17.16 -5.49 -14.45
N GLU A 58 -16.14 -6.26 -14.79
CA GLU A 58 -16.29 -7.54 -15.46
C GLU A 58 -16.18 -8.65 -14.41
N GLU A 59 -17.12 -9.61 -14.41
CA GLU A 59 -17.25 -10.57 -13.31
C GLU A 59 -16.09 -11.59 -13.29
N GLU A 60 -15.71 -12.13 -14.45
CA GLU A 60 -14.76 -13.24 -14.54
C GLU A 60 -13.89 -13.26 -15.81
N GLY A 61 -12.83 -14.07 -15.74
CA GLY A 61 -11.99 -14.38 -16.89
C GLY A 61 -11.05 -13.25 -17.33
N ARG A 62 -10.66 -13.29 -18.60
CA ARG A 62 -9.69 -12.34 -19.17
C ARG A 62 -10.22 -10.91 -19.20
N SER A 63 -11.53 -10.72 -19.37
CA SER A 63 -12.16 -9.40 -19.41
C SER A 63 -11.96 -8.66 -18.09
N ARG A 64 -12.13 -9.32 -16.94
CA ARG A 64 -11.86 -8.76 -15.61
C ARG A 64 -10.42 -8.29 -15.42
N VAL A 65 -9.45 -9.04 -15.93
CA VAL A 65 -8.03 -8.65 -15.83
C VAL A 65 -7.75 -7.42 -16.68
N VAL A 66 -8.29 -7.37 -17.90
CA VAL A 66 -8.12 -6.24 -18.82
C VAL A 66 -8.83 -4.99 -18.29
N GLU A 67 -10.06 -5.14 -17.82
CA GLU A 67 -10.87 -4.07 -17.22
C GLU A 67 -10.14 -3.42 -16.05
N ARG A 68 -9.72 -4.20 -15.06
CA ARG A 68 -8.99 -3.69 -13.90
C ARG A 68 -7.68 -3.00 -14.25
N ARG A 69 -6.94 -3.55 -15.21
CA ARG A 69 -5.71 -2.92 -15.71
C ARG A 69 -6.00 -1.56 -16.33
N ASN A 70 -7.01 -1.49 -17.20
CA ASN A 70 -7.39 -0.25 -17.84
C ASN A 70 -7.89 0.78 -16.81
N PHE A 71 -8.69 0.34 -15.84
CA PHE A 71 -9.20 1.21 -14.79
C PHE A 71 -8.07 1.77 -13.92
N ALA A 72 -7.13 0.92 -13.51
CA ALA A 72 -5.93 1.35 -12.78
C ALA A 72 -5.08 2.35 -13.60
N GLY A 73 -4.89 2.09 -14.90
CA GLY A 73 -4.16 3.00 -15.78
C GLY A 73 -4.82 4.38 -15.92
N LEU A 74 -6.16 4.43 -16.02
CA LEU A 74 -6.89 5.71 -16.04
C LEU A 74 -6.71 6.51 -14.74
N ILE A 75 -6.72 5.82 -13.60
CA ILE A 75 -6.46 6.45 -12.29
C ILE A 75 -5.02 6.95 -12.22
N ALA A 76 -4.04 6.13 -12.64
CA ALA A 76 -2.63 6.49 -12.66
C ALA A 76 -2.36 7.72 -13.55
N ASP A 77 -2.98 7.78 -14.73
CA ASP A 77 -2.89 8.92 -15.64
C ASP A 77 -3.42 10.21 -14.99
N GLU A 78 -4.54 10.14 -14.26
CA GLU A 78 -5.09 11.30 -13.56
C GLU A 78 -4.18 11.75 -12.40
N ILE A 79 -3.58 10.81 -11.65
CA ILE A 79 -2.58 11.14 -10.62
C ILE A 79 -1.35 11.81 -11.25
N GLN A 80 -0.83 11.24 -12.34
CA GLN A 80 0.35 11.73 -13.06
C GLN A 80 0.15 13.15 -13.61
N ARG A 81 -1.09 13.50 -13.95
CA ARG A 81 -1.49 14.85 -14.38
C ARG A 81 -1.32 15.90 -13.27
N LYS A 82 -1.54 15.53 -11.99
CA LYS A 82 -1.40 16.44 -10.84
C LYS A 82 0.04 16.57 -10.37
N ARG A 83 0.81 15.48 -10.52
CA ARG A 83 2.17 15.35 -9.99
C ARG A 83 2.25 15.68 -8.49
N PRO A 84 1.46 14.98 -7.66
CA PRO A 84 1.49 15.21 -6.22
C PRO A 84 2.81 14.73 -5.64
N GLU A 85 3.10 15.12 -4.40
CA GLU A 85 4.18 14.52 -3.61
C GLU A 85 3.72 13.17 -3.07
N THR A 86 2.45 13.07 -2.68
CA THR A 86 1.88 11.92 -1.97
C THR A 86 0.48 11.53 -2.46
N VAL A 87 0.17 10.23 -2.43
CA VAL A 87 -1.16 9.66 -2.66
C VAL A 87 -1.62 8.88 -1.43
N PHE A 88 -2.79 9.23 -0.90
CA PHE A 88 -3.47 8.51 0.17
C PHE A 88 -4.57 7.66 -0.43
N ALA A 89 -4.59 6.35 -0.22
CA ALA A 89 -5.49 5.42 -0.89
C ALA A 89 -6.35 4.60 0.08
N ALA A 90 -7.67 4.61 -0.15
CA ALA A 90 -8.68 3.85 0.59
C ALA A 90 -9.52 2.99 -0.37
N GLY A 91 -10.10 1.91 0.15
CA GLY A 91 -10.97 1.02 -0.63
C GLY A 91 -10.24 -0.16 -1.31
N ASP A 92 -10.71 -0.54 -2.51
CA ASP A 92 -10.39 -1.79 -3.21
C ASP A 92 -8.88 -2.01 -3.37
N ARG A 93 -8.40 -3.08 -2.73
CA ARG A 93 -6.96 -3.35 -2.62
C ARG A 93 -6.33 -3.77 -3.95
N GLU A 94 -7.05 -4.51 -4.77
CA GLU A 94 -6.50 -5.05 -6.01
C GLU A 94 -6.27 -3.93 -7.01
N ILE A 95 -7.21 -2.99 -7.07
CA ILE A 95 -7.10 -1.79 -7.92
C ILE A 95 -6.00 -0.87 -7.39
N ILE A 96 -5.94 -0.60 -6.08
CA ILE A 96 -4.89 0.26 -5.49
C ILE A 96 -3.49 -0.29 -5.75
N ARG A 97 -3.30 -1.62 -5.64
CA ARG A 97 -2.02 -2.26 -5.99
C ARG A 97 -1.68 -2.08 -7.46
N ALA A 98 -2.65 -2.20 -8.35
CA ALA A 98 -2.44 -1.99 -9.78
C ALA A 98 -2.07 -0.53 -10.10
N VAL A 99 -2.77 0.45 -9.51
CA VAL A 99 -2.45 1.87 -9.65
C VAL A 99 -1.05 2.17 -9.14
N ARG A 100 -0.69 1.64 -7.95
CA ARG A 100 0.65 1.80 -7.37
C ARG A 100 1.74 1.25 -8.31
N ALA A 101 1.49 0.13 -8.97
CA ALA A 101 2.46 -0.45 -9.90
C ALA A 101 2.72 0.42 -11.15
N GLU A 102 1.83 1.37 -11.44
CA GLU A 102 1.93 2.27 -12.60
C GLU A 102 2.39 3.69 -12.22
N THR A 103 2.64 3.97 -10.93
CA THR A 103 3.05 5.30 -10.44
C THR A 103 4.31 5.23 -9.59
N HIS A 104 4.98 6.36 -9.43
CA HIS A 104 6.20 6.50 -8.62
C HIS A 104 6.00 7.36 -7.37
N TYR A 105 4.76 7.78 -7.10
CA TYR A 105 4.43 8.64 -5.98
C TYR A 105 4.37 7.85 -4.67
N GLU A 106 4.62 8.53 -3.55
CA GLU A 106 4.49 7.89 -2.25
C GLU A 106 3.03 7.51 -2.01
N PHE A 107 2.78 6.23 -1.72
CA PHE A 107 1.44 5.70 -1.49
C PHE A 107 1.25 5.35 -0.02
N TYR A 108 0.25 5.95 0.62
CA TYR A 108 -0.18 5.64 1.98
C TYR A 108 -1.55 5.03 1.97
N ARG A 109 -1.76 3.99 2.76
CA ARG A 109 -3.10 3.45 2.99
C ARG A 109 -3.82 4.28 4.05
N VAL A 110 -5.11 4.52 3.78
CA VAL A 110 -6.00 5.18 4.73
C VAL A 110 -7.20 4.29 4.97
N ALA A 111 -7.47 4.04 6.25
CA ALA A 111 -8.66 3.34 6.72
C ALA A 111 -9.68 4.36 7.22
N GLY A 112 -10.96 4.14 6.89
CA GLY A 112 -12.06 5.00 7.30
C GLY A 112 -13.15 5.07 6.24
N GLU A 113 -14.36 5.44 6.65
CA GLU A 113 -15.49 5.70 5.74
C GLU A 113 -15.35 7.06 5.03
N ASP A 114 -14.60 8.00 5.63
CA ASP A 114 -14.21 9.27 5.01
C ASP A 114 -12.69 9.37 4.95
N PRO A 115 -12.07 8.95 3.83
CA PRO A 115 -10.63 9.01 3.65
C PRO A 115 -10.09 10.44 3.66
N VAL A 116 -10.87 11.43 3.20
CA VAL A 116 -10.43 12.83 3.11
C VAL A 116 -10.34 13.44 4.49
N ALA A 117 -11.40 13.32 5.30
CA ALA A 117 -11.38 13.77 6.70
C ALA A 117 -10.24 13.10 7.46
N THR A 118 -10.06 11.78 7.25
CA THR A 118 -8.98 11.02 7.89
C THR A 118 -7.59 11.56 7.53
N VAL A 119 -7.37 11.94 6.28
CA VAL A 119 -6.09 12.54 5.84
C VAL A 119 -5.91 13.93 6.44
N LEU A 120 -6.93 14.78 6.40
CA LEU A 120 -6.88 16.14 6.92
C LEU A 120 -6.64 16.16 8.44
N GLU A 121 -7.34 15.33 9.21
CA GLU A 121 -7.16 15.20 10.67
C GLU A 121 -5.74 14.75 11.05
N ARG A 122 -5.06 14.02 10.14
CA ARG A 122 -3.75 13.42 10.37
C ARG A 122 -2.61 14.18 9.70
N ARG A 123 -2.91 15.24 8.92
CA ARG A 123 -1.93 16.03 8.16
C ARG A 123 -1.11 16.90 9.12
N GLY A 124 -0.07 16.30 9.68
CA GLY A 124 0.77 16.82 10.76
C GLY A 124 1.61 15.73 11.43
N GLU A 125 1.19 14.46 11.31
CA GLU A 125 1.99 13.29 11.64
C GLU A 125 2.82 12.88 10.41
N ARG A 126 4.14 12.69 10.61
CA ARG A 126 5.09 12.47 9.51
C ARG A 126 4.71 11.25 8.67
N ALA A 127 4.61 11.45 7.36
CA ALA A 127 4.39 10.39 6.39
C ALA A 127 5.55 9.36 6.44
N LEU A 128 5.21 8.07 6.34
CA LEU A 128 6.19 6.98 6.38
C LEU A 128 7.00 6.90 5.07
N GLU A 129 8.32 6.96 5.16
CA GLU A 129 9.20 6.70 4.00
C GLU A 129 8.77 5.44 3.21
N VAL A 130 8.79 5.52 1.87
CA VAL A 130 8.49 4.39 0.98
C VAL A 130 9.78 3.70 0.52
N VAL A 131 9.76 2.37 0.45
CA VAL A 131 10.91 1.55 0.06
C VAL A 131 10.75 1.04 -1.37
N GLU A 132 11.63 1.53 -2.25
CA GLU A 132 11.71 1.13 -3.68
C GLU A 132 12.45 -0.20 -3.91
N THR A 133 13.13 -0.74 -2.90
CA THR A 133 13.86 -2.01 -3.00
C THR A 133 12.94 -3.13 -3.49
N ALA A 134 13.35 -3.86 -4.53
CA ALA A 134 12.55 -4.95 -5.07
C ALA A 134 12.23 -6.01 -4.00
N PRO A 135 11.04 -6.63 -3.99
CA PRO A 135 10.64 -7.58 -2.94
C PRO A 135 11.64 -8.72 -2.71
N LYS A 136 12.27 -9.20 -3.79
CA LYS A 136 13.29 -10.26 -3.74
C LYS A 136 14.56 -9.86 -3.00
N GLU A 137 14.89 -8.57 -2.99
CA GLU A 137 16.09 -8.00 -2.36
C GLU A 137 15.84 -7.63 -0.90
N LYS A 138 14.57 -7.55 -0.46
CA LYS A 138 14.21 -7.28 0.93
C LYS A 138 14.48 -8.47 1.86
N LEU A 139 14.56 -9.69 1.34
CA LEU A 139 14.90 -10.87 2.12
C LEU A 139 16.40 -10.92 2.41
N GLY A 140 16.79 -10.87 3.68
CA GLY A 140 18.21 -10.92 4.05
C GLY A 140 18.45 -11.50 5.44
N GLY A 141 19.73 -11.60 5.82
CA GLY A 141 20.15 -12.20 7.09
C GLY A 141 20.93 -13.49 6.88
N ARG A 142 21.30 -14.14 8.00
CA ARG A 142 22.08 -15.39 7.98
C ARG A 142 21.23 -16.62 7.67
N HIS A 143 19.95 -16.57 8.01
CA HIS A 143 18.98 -17.62 7.71
C HIS A 143 18.17 -17.21 6.49
N THR A 144 18.16 -18.05 5.47
CA THR A 144 17.36 -17.86 4.24
C THR A 144 16.31 -18.94 4.04
N THR A 145 16.36 -19.99 4.88
CA THR A 145 15.39 -21.09 4.87
C THR A 145 14.06 -20.63 5.46
N LEU A 146 12.96 -20.97 4.78
CA LEU A 146 11.59 -20.64 5.16
C LEU A 146 10.76 -21.92 5.30
N ILE A 147 9.88 -21.99 6.31
CA ILE A 147 8.91 -23.09 6.46
C ILE A 147 7.73 -22.96 5.49
N GLY A 148 6.97 -24.05 5.25
CA GLY A 148 5.76 -24.02 4.41
C GLY A 148 5.98 -23.99 2.90
N GLY A 149 7.19 -24.24 2.42
CA GLY A 149 7.50 -24.39 1.00
C GLY A 149 7.01 -23.23 0.12
N ARG A 150 6.08 -23.51 -0.80
CA ARG A 150 5.51 -22.49 -1.71
C ARG A 150 4.63 -21.49 -0.98
N THR A 151 3.81 -21.95 -0.04
CA THR A 151 2.90 -21.09 0.72
C THR A 151 3.68 -20.14 1.62
N GLY A 152 4.76 -20.62 2.25
CA GLY A 152 5.66 -19.77 3.05
C GLY A 152 6.38 -18.71 2.20
N ARG A 153 6.83 -19.10 1.00
CA ARG A 153 7.35 -18.12 0.02
C ARG A 153 6.31 -17.09 -0.38
N ARG A 154 5.05 -17.50 -0.60
CA ARG A 154 3.96 -16.56 -0.92
C ARG A 154 3.76 -15.56 0.22
N ALA A 155 3.71 -16.01 1.47
CA ALA A 155 3.58 -15.11 2.63
C ALA A 155 4.71 -14.08 2.72
N ILE A 156 5.96 -14.51 2.50
CA ILE A 156 7.11 -13.61 2.51
C ILE A 156 7.04 -12.63 1.34
N SER A 157 6.66 -13.07 0.15
CA SER A 157 6.48 -12.20 -1.01
C SER A 157 5.40 -11.15 -0.77
N THR A 158 4.24 -11.54 -0.23
CA THR A 158 3.16 -10.62 0.15
C THR A 158 3.67 -9.53 1.08
N VAL A 159 4.35 -9.89 2.17
CA VAL A 159 4.92 -8.90 3.12
C VAL A 159 6.03 -8.06 2.48
N ALA A 160 6.83 -8.62 1.59
CA ALA A 160 7.92 -7.89 0.93
C ALA A 160 7.42 -6.86 -0.09
N GLU A 161 6.25 -7.08 -0.70
CA GLU A 161 5.64 -6.14 -1.64
C GLU A 161 5.15 -4.85 -0.96
N HIS A 162 4.97 -4.87 0.36
CA HIS A 162 4.50 -3.74 1.14
C HIS A 162 5.49 -2.55 1.09
N PRO A 163 5.01 -1.31 0.81
CA PRO A 163 5.84 -0.11 0.63
C PRO A 163 6.70 0.21 1.85
N HIS A 164 6.15 0.00 3.05
CA HIS A 164 6.82 0.37 4.29
C HIS A 164 7.71 -0.73 4.87
N VAL A 165 7.92 -1.84 4.15
CA VAL A 165 8.84 -2.90 4.58
C VAL A 165 10.21 -2.66 3.95
N LYS A 166 11.20 -2.37 4.80
CA LYS A 166 12.62 -2.19 4.42
C LYS A 166 13.31 -3.53 4.21
N LYS A 167 13.07 -4.47 5.12
CA LYS A 167 13.81 -5.73 5.18
C LYS A 167 13.04 -6.81 5.94
N ILE A 168 13.18 -8.04 5.47
CA ILE A 168 12.69 -9.25 6.14
C ILE A 168 13.90 -10.07 6.58
N VAL A 169 13.97 -10.37 7.86
CA VAL A 169 15.04 -11.17 8.45
C VAL A 169 14.46 -12.47 9.03
N PRO A 170 14.65 -13.61 8.34
CA PRO A 170 14.16 -14.89 8.85
C PRO A 170 14.84 -15.27 10.17
N GLY A 171 14.03 -15.72 11.12
CA GLY A 171 14.51 -16.28 12.38
C GLY A 171 14.72 -17.79 12.33
N PRO A 172 15.17 -18.37 13.45
CA PRO A 172 15.29 -19.82 13.60
C PRO A 172 13.93 -20.51 13.45
N ILE A 173 13.98 -21.81 13.12
CA ILE A 173 12.80 -22.65 12.99
C ILE A 173 12.71 -23.52 14.24
N ASP A 174 11.62 -23.36 14.99
CA ASP A 174 11.30 -24.18 16.15
C ASP A 174 10.33 -25.28 15.71
N ALA A 175 10.80 -26.54 15.75
CA ALA A 175 10.00 -27.71 15.39
C ALA A 175 9.62 -28.51 16.64
N GLY A 176 8.32 -28.64 16.93
CA GLY A 176 7.81 -29.39 18.08
C GLY A 176 7.04 -30.67 17.72
N GLY A 177 7.70 -31.83 17.65
CA GLY A 177 7.00 -33.14 17.57
C GLY A 177 6.08 -33.35 16.35
N THR A 178 5.33 -34.47 16.37
CA THR A 178 4.47 -34.95 15.27
C THR A 178 3.29 -34.01 15.03
N GLY A 179 3.40 -33.12 14.04
CA GLY A 179 2.37 -32.16 13.68
C GLY A 179 1.23 -32.75 12.83
N SER A 180 0.02 -32.25 13.07
CA SER A 180 -1.17 -32.44 12.23
C SER A 180 -0.96 -31.89 10.82
N GLN A 181 -1.63 -32.48 9.81
CA GLN A 181 -1.68 -31.99 8.42
C GLN A 181 -2.53 -30.71 8.26
N SER A 182 -2.23 -29.67 9.03
CA SER A 182 -2.84 -28.35 8.84
C SER A 182 -1.96 -27.49 7.95
N GLY A 183 -2.56 -26.77 7.00
CA GLY A 183 -1.84 -25.85 6.11
C GLY A 183 -1.11 -24.73 6.83
N LEU A 184 -0.15 -24.11 6.14
CA LEU A 184 0.63 -22.98 6.65
C LEU A 184 -0.29 -21.79 6.95
N ARG A 185 -0.13 -21.21 8.13
CA ARG A 185 -0.71 -19.93 8.52
C ARG A 185 0.37 -18.88 8.76
N ALA A 186 0.07 -17.64 8.43
CA ALA A 186 0.92 -16.48 8.57
C ALA A 186 0.20 -15.40 9.38
N LYS A 187 0.88 -14.75 10.31
CA LYS A 187 0.31 -13.63 11.06
C LYS A 187 1.37 -12.61 11.41
N VAL A 188 1.06 -11.32 11.28
CA VAL A 188 1.93 -10.24 11.74
C VAL A 188 1.55 -9.85 13.17
N THR A 189 2.53 -9.87 14.06
CA THR A 189 2.36 -9.53 15.48
C THR A 189 2.44 -8.04 15.72
N ARG A 190 2.13 -7.64 16.97
CA ARG A 190 2.24 -6.26 17.45
C ARG A 190 3.59 -5.63 17.13
N ALA A 191 3.56 -4.33 16.86
CA ALA A 191 4.76 -3.54 16.65
C ALA A 191 5.57 -3.35 17.95
N ASP A 192 6.89 -3.30 17.79
CA ASP A 192 7.82 -2.89 18.84
C ASP A 192 7.85 -1.36 19.01
N GLY A 193 8.65 -0.88 19.97
CA GLY A 193 8.76 0.57 20.25
C GLY A 193 9.31 1.39 19.09
N ASN A 194 10.01 0.76 18.14
CA ASN A 194 10.56 1.40 16.95
C ASN A 194 9.69 1.18 15.71
N GLY A 195 8.47 0.66 15.88
CA GLY A 195 7.53 0.42 14.79
C GLY A 195 7.79 -0.82 13.94
N ASN A 196 8.77 -1.67 14.29
CA ASN A 196 9.02 -2.92 13.57
C ASN A 196 8.05 -4.01 14.04
N VAL A 197 7.73 -4.95 13.15
CA VAL A 197 6.79 -6.05 13.45
C VAL A 197 7.45 -7.40 13.24
N ARG A 198 6.75 -8.49 13.60
CA ARG A 198 7.20 -9.86 13.32
C ARG A 198 6.15 -10.62 12.55
N LEU A 199 6.57 -11.35 11.54
CA LEU A 199 5.75 -12.30 10.80
C LEU A 199 5.96 -13.70 11.39
N LEU A 200 4.93 -14.22 12.05
CA LEU A 200 4.85 -15.61 12.49
C LEU A 200 4.36 -16.48 11.34
N LEU A 201 5.20 -17.42 10.90
CA LEU A 201 4.78 -18.53 10.06
C LEU A 201 4.58 -19.76 10.94
N ARG A 202 3.49 -20.50 10.72
CA ARG A 202 3.21 -21.76 11.41
C ARG A 202 2.78 -22.82 10.39
N ASP A 203 3.50 -23.95 10.38
CA ASP A 203 3.22 -25.10 9.52
C ASP A 203 3.17 -26.36 10.39
N GLY A 204 1.96 -26.83 10.67
CA GLY A 204 1.72 -27.85 11.70
C GLY A 204 2.30 -27.46 13.07
N SER A 205 3.35 -28.17 13.48
CA SER A 205 4.08 -27.94 14.73
C SER A 205 5.37 -27.15 14.58
N SER A 206 5.75 -26.79 13.35
CA SER A 206 6.87 -25.90 13.08
C SER A 206 6.43 -24.44 13.13
N VAL A 207 7.20 -23.62 13.84
CA VAL A 207 7.00 -22.18 13.95
C VAL A 207 8.28 -21.47 13.51
N GLN A 208 8.12 -20.38 12.77
CA GLN A 208 9.22 -19.50 12.39
C GLN A 208 8.81 -18.05 12.60
N GLU A 209 9.56 -17.34 13.43
CA GLU A 209 9.40 -15.90 13.63
C GLU A 209 10.35 -15.14 12.69
N ASN A 210 9.80 -14.30 11.82
CA ASN A 210 10.56 -13.49 10.88
C ASN A 210 10.44 -12.02 11.28
N ARG A 211 11.57 -11.35 11.49
CA ARG A 211 11.57 -9.92 11.83
C ARG A 211 11.32 -9.09 10.57
N ILE A 212 10.38 -8.17 10.65
CA ILE A 212 10.04 -7.23 9.57
C ILE A 212 10.49 -5.84 9.99
N VAL A 213 11.52 -5.33 9.31
CA VAL A 213 12.01 -3.96 9.50
C VAL A 213 11.14 -3.03 8.66
N THR A 214 10.52 -2.06 9.31
CA THR A 214 9.59 -1.13 8.66
C THR A 214 10.19 0.26 8.52
N THR A 215 9.47 1.16 7.86
CA THR A 215 9.78 2.59 7.82
C THR A 215 9.16 3.37 8.98
N ALA A 216 8.37 2.69 9.82
CA ALA A 216 7.82 3.28 11.03
C ALA A 216 8.92 3.70 12.01
N MET A 217 8.64 4.79 12.73
CA MET A 217 9.55 5.40 13.69
C MET A 217 9.11 5.16 15.14
N ASP A 218 7.87 4.73 15.34
CA ASP A 218 7.26 4.49 16.64
C ASP A 218 6.25 3.34 16.56
N ARG A 219 5.82 2.91 17.74
CA ARG A 219 4.85 1.82 17.88
C ARG A 219 3.56 2.11 17.15
N GLU A 220 3.00 3.30 17.30
CA GLU A 220 1.68 3.63 16.75
C GLU A 220 1.68 3.43 15.23
N THR A 221 2.67 4.02 14.57
CA THR A 221 2.82 3.92 13.12
C THR A 221 3.20 2.50 12.69
N GLY A 222 3.92 1.76 13.54
CA GLY A 222 4.16 0.33 13.32
C GLY A 222 2.90 -0.53 13.43
N GLU A 223 1.96 -0.21 14.32
CA GLU A 223 0.67 -0.92 14.40
C GLU A 223 -0.18 -0.64 13.15
N ARG A 224 -0.06 0.55 12.53
CA ARG A 224 -0.69 0.84 11.23
C ARG A 224 -0.15 -0.09 10.14
N VAL A 225 1.19 -0.19 10.03
CA VAL A 225 1.84 -1.13 9.09
C VAL A 225 1.48 -2.59 9.40
N ARG A 226 1.33 -2.95 10.68
CA ARG A 226 0.89 -4.31 11.07
C ARG A 226 -0.50 -4.62 10.54
N ASP A 227 -1.44 -3.70 10.68
CA ASP A 227 -2.84 -3.91 10.31
C ASP A 227 -2.93 -4.07 8.78
N ASP A 228 -2.25 -3.21 8.02
CA ASP A 228 -2.10 -3.34 6.58
C ASP A 228 -1.52 -4.71 6.18
N LEU A 229 -0.40 -5.13 6.80
CA LEU A 229 0.23 -6.41 6.46
C LEU A 229 -0.66 -7.63 6.78
N ASN A 230 -1.39 -7.62 7.89
CA ASN A 230 -2.32 -8.71 8.21
C ASN A 230 -3.47 -8.77 7.20
N GLU A 231 -3.98 -7.61 6.83
CA GLU A 231 -4.98 -7.46 5.77
C GLU A 231 -4.47 -8.00 4.41
N GLU A 232 -3.19 -7.79 4.07
CA GLU A 232 -2.59 -8.35 2.86
C GLU A 232 -2.47 -9.88 2.89
N LEU A 233 -2.17 -10.44 4.07
CA LEU A 233 -2.10 -11.89 4.27
C LEU A 233 -3.48 -12.55 4.24
N ASP A 234 -4.49 -11.90 4.81
CA ASP A 234 -5.89 -12.34 4.76
C ASP A 234 -6.39 -12.41 3.31
N ALA A 235 -6.18 -11.34 2.54
CA ALA A 235 -6.56 -11.29 1.13
C ALA A 235 -5.83 -12.33 0.27
N ALA A 236 -4.69 -12.83 0.75
CA ALA A 236 -3.94 -13.90 0.10
C ALA A 236 -4.32 -15.29 0.62
N ASP A 237 -5.38 -15.47 1.43
CA ASP A 237 -5.76 -16.75 2.05
C ASP A 237 -4.60 -17.40 2.82
N LEU A 238 -3.88 -16.62 3.63
CA LEU A 238 -2.71 -17.08 4.39
C LEU A 238 -2.89 -17.08 5.92
N GLN A 239 -4.06 -16.71 6.45
CA GLN A 239 -4.36 -16.74 7.89
C GLN A 239 -5.11 -17.99 8.36
#